data_AF-B6K4Z6-F1
#
_entry.id   AF-B6K4Z6-F1
#
_cell.length_a   1.000
_cell.length_b   1.000
_cell.length_c   1.000
_cell.angle_alpha   90.00
_cell.angle_beta   90.00
_cell.angle_gamma   90.00
#
_symmetry.space_group_name_H-M   'P 1'
#
loop_
_entity.id
_entity.type
_entity.pdbx_description
1 polymer ?
#
loop_
_entity_poly.entity_id
_entity_poly.type
_entity_poly.pdbx_seq_one_letter_code
_entity_poly.pdbx_strand_id
1 'polypeptide(L)'
;MQSSLSSLPYHDKPLSQEDRRRAMRIVEEEALLSTGQNNVDERIIPLPPSSILSERMQACVANAGKGEHIRAIDLQRYTRPSAPGTPNALLQAAIASEMLITRADNLELGFECSEAAWKHCIAQSKAHLYWLENCLYMANREVRQCNKARKLHHTAAGQELDALEKKIGSAFRNSIHTNLAVSQINRP
;
A
#
# COMPACT_ATOMS: atom_id res chain seq x y z
N MET A 1 23.70 -6.85 -22.31
CA MET A 1 23.73 -8.20 -21.70
C MET A 1 22.71 -8.20 -20.59
N GLN A 2 21.56 -8.86 -20.78
CA GLN A 2 20.57 -9.00 -19.71
C GLN A 2 21.12 -10.00 -18.69
N SER A 3 21.65 -9.50 -17.59
CA SER A 3 21.92 -10.30 -16.40
C SER A 3 20.58 -10.75 -15.83
N SER A 4 20.06 -11.88 -16.30
CA SER A 4 18.82 -12.44 -15.79
C SER A 4 19.06 -12.93 -14.36
N LEU A 5 18.65 -12.11 -13.39
CA LEU A 5 18.46 -12.50 -11.99
C LEU A 5 17.46 -13.67 -11.96
N SER A 6 17.96 -14.91 -12.05
CA SER A 6 17.11 -16.09 -12.19
C SER A 6 17.00 -16.80 -10.84
N SER A 7 16.04 -16.39 -10.02
CA SER A 7 15.44 -17.24 -9.00
C SER A 7 14.11 -17.77 -9.54
N LEU A 8 13.80 -19.04 -9.29
CA LEU A 8 12.58 -19.71 -9.76
C LEU A 8 11.64 -20.04 -8.59
N PRO A 9 10.92 -19.06 -8.00
CA PRO A 9 10.11 -19.24 -6.78
C PRO A 9 9.08 -20.39 -6.78
N TYR A 10 8.64 -20.85 -7.96
CA TYR A 10 7.66 -21.92 -8.10
C TYR A 10 8.29 -23.31 -8.28
N HIS A 11 9.60 -23.37 -8.49
CA HIS A 11 10.36 -24.60 -8.72
C HIS A 11 11.42 -24.81 -7.62
N ASP A 12 12.10 -23.74 -7.20
CA ASP A 12 13.06 -23.76 -6.12
C ASP A 12 12.43 -24.29 -4.83
N LYS A 13 13.18 -25.08 -4.07
CA LYS A 13 12.75 -25.55 -2.75
C LYS A 13 12.52 -24.34 -1.85
N PRO A 14 11.53 -24.38 -0.94
CA PRO A 14 11.30 -23.28 -0.01
C PRO A 14 12.56 -23.07 0.84
N LEU A 15 13.11 -21.85 0.78
CA LEU A 15 14.29 -21.46 1.56
C LEU A 15 13.99 -21.56 3.06
N SER A 16 14.87 -22.25 3.79
CA SER A 16 14.84 -22.32 5.26
C SER A 16 14.99 -20.92 5.86
N GLN A 17 14.47 -20.72 7.07
CA GLN A 17 14.68 -19.47 7.79
C GLN A 17 16.17 -19.19 8.04
N GLU A 18 16.98 -20.24 8.20
CA GLU A 18 18.44 -20.11 8.32
C GLU A 18 19.10 -19.61 7.04
N ASP A 19 18.69 -20.11 5.88
CA ASP A 19 19.19 -19.65 4.57
C ASP A 19 18.86 -18.18 4.34
N ARG A 20 17.64 -17.77 4.72
CA ARG A 20 17.23 -16.36 4.66
C ARG A 20 18.07 -15.49 5.56
N ARG A 21 18.35 -15.92 6.80
CA ARG A 21 19.21 -15.17 7.73
C ARG A 21 20.65 -15.08 7.22
N ARG A 22 21.19 -16.15 6.63
CA ARG A 22 22.52 -16.14 6.00
C ARG A 22 22.58 -15.17 4.82
N ALA A 23 21.59 -15.24 3.92
CA ALA A 23 21.50 -14.32 2.79
C ALA A 23 21.39 -12.86 3.24
N MET A 24 20.56 -12.57 4.25
CA MET A 24 20.43 -11.22 4.82
C MET A 24 21.74 -10.71 5.40
N ARG A 25 22.48 -11.54 6.14
CA ARG A 25 23.79 -11.15 6.69
C ARG A 25 24.77 -10.76 5.59
N ILE A 26 24.84 -11.53 4.50
CA ILE A 26 25.70 -11.20 3.35
C ILE A 26 25.27 -9.88 2.72
N VAL A 27 23.96 -9.64 2.56
CA VAL A 27 23.43 -8.37 2.04
C VAL A 27 23.80 -7.20 2.96
N GLU A 28 23.72 -7.37 4.28
CA GLU A 28 24.09 -6.35 5.26
C GLU A 28 25.60 -6.05 5.23
N GLU A 29 26.44 -7.08 5.17
CA GLU A 29 27.90 -6.94 5.04
C GLU A 29 28.27 -6.17 3.76
N GLU A 30 27.68 -6.53 2.63
CA GLU A 30 27.88 -5.83 1.35
C GLU A 30 27.30 -4.41 1.37
N ALA A 31 26.17 -4.18 2.04
CA ALA A 31 25.58 -2.86 2.18
C ALA A 31 26.47 -1.91 3.02
N LEU A 32 27.20 -2.44 4.02
CA LEU A 32 28.16 -1.67 4.81
C LEU A 32 29.42 -1.34 4.03
N LEU A 33 29.85 -2.23 3.13
CA LEU A 33 31.01 -2.02 2.24
C LEU A 33 30.67 -1.08 1.08
N SER A 34 29.42 -1.10 0.63
CA SER A 34 28.91 -0.19 -0.39
C SER A 34 28.71 1.20 0.20
N THR A 35 29.67 2.10 -0.04
CA THR A 35 29.53 3.55 0.18
C THR A 35 28.59 4.22 -0.84
N GLY A 36 27.84 3.43 -1.62
CA GLY A 36 27.07 3.86 -2.77
C GLY A 36 25.74 4.52 -2.40
N GLN A 37 25.73 5.84 -2.39
CA GLN A 37 24.54 6.68 -2.69
C GLN A 37 24.02 6.51 -4.13
N ASN A 38 24.49 5.50 -4.87
CA ASN A 38 24.19 5.34 -6.28
C ASN A 38 23.03 4.36 -6.44
N ASN A 39 21.89 4.87 -6.91
CA ASN A 39 20.63 4.18 -7.20
C ASN A 39 19.50 4.36 -6.17
N VAL A 40 19.37 5.51 -5.53
CA VAL A 40 18.00 6.03 -5.41
C VAL A 40 17.62 6.39 -6.84
N ASP A 41 16.80 5.55 -7.49
CA ASP A 41 16.24 5.82 -8.81
C ASP A 41 15.78 7.28 -8.81
N GLU A 42 16.29 8.12 -9.73
CA GLU A 42 15.97 9.57 -9.75
C GLU A 42 14.46 9.84 -9.86
N ARG A 43 13.66 8.80 -10.14
CA ARG A 43 12.18 8.79 -10.11
C ARG A 43 11.59 8.75 -8.69
N ILE A 44 12.36 8.31 -7.70
CA ILE A 44 12.06 8.44 -6.27
C ILE A 44 12.63 9.79 -5.81
N ILE A 45 12.25 10.86 -6.50
CA ILE A 45 12.30 12.18 -5.87
C ILE A 45 11.33 12.05 -4.69
N PRO A 46 11.75 12.25 -3.44
CA PRO A 46 10.80 12.33 -2.34
C PRO A 46 9.77 13.37 -2.76
N LEU A 47 8.51 12.95 -2.92
CA LEU A 47 7.44 13.87 -3.24
C LEU A 47 7.57 15.02 -2.25
N PRO A 48 7.75 16.27 -2.70
CA PRO A 48 7.75 17.38 -1.76
C PRO A 48 6.47 17.23 -0.94
N PRO A 49 6.53 17.33 0.39
CA PRO A 49 5.37 17.11 1.23
C PRO A 49 4.24 17.94 0.63
N SER A 50 3.19 17.27 0.16
CA SER A 50 2.08 17.90 -0.52
C SER A 50 1.33 18.73 0.51
N SER A 51 1.86 19.91 0.76
CA SER A 51 1.34 20.94 1.63
C SER A 51 0.14 21.58 0.92
N ILE A 52 -0.86 20.77 0.58
CA ILE A 52 -2.19 21.21 0.17
C ILE A 52 -2.86 21.94 1.34
N LEU A 53 -2.42 21.61 2.57
CA LEU A 53 -2.85 22.24 3.79
C LEU A 53 -2.16 23.60 3.95
N SER A 54 -2.97 24.64 4.16
CA SER A 54 -2.49 25.93 4.68
C SER A 54 -1.66 25.70 5.96
N GLU A 55 -0.67 26.55 6.21
CA GLU A 55 0.15 26.54 7.42
C GLU A 55 -0.68 26.42 8.72
N ARG A 56 -1.86 27.05 8.74
CA ARG A 56 -2.82 26.93 9.86
C ARG A 56 -3.39 25.53 10.02
N MET A 57 -3.73 24.85 8.92
CA MET A 57 -4.23 23.48 8.95
C MET A 57 -3.14 22.50 9.35
N GLN A 58 -1.90 22.72 8.90
CA GLN A 58 -0.74 21.92 9.31
C GLN A 58 -0.50 22.05 10.82
N ALA A 59 -0.57 23.27 11.36
CA ALA A 59 -0.49 23.51 12.80
C ALA A 59 -1.63 22.82 13.57
N CYS A 60 -2.87 22.86 13.06
CA CYS A 60 -4.00 22.15 13.67
C CYS A 60 -3.80 20.63 13.67
N VAL A 61 -3.30 20.04 12.57
CA VAL A 61 -3.01 18.60 12.48
C VAL A 61 -1.87 18.21 13.43
N ALA A 62 -0.81 19.02 13.50
CA ALA A 62 0.29 18.81 14.42
C ALA A 62 -0.14 18.90 15.88
N ASN A 63 -1.02 19.85 16.22
CA ASN A 63 -1.55 20.00 17.59
C ASN A 63 -2.52 18.87 17.94
N ALA A 64 -3.36 18.43 17.00
CA ALA A 64 -4.20 17.24 17.19
C ALA A 64 -3.35 15.97 17.39
N GLY A 65 -2.23 15.83 16.67
CA GLY A 65 -1.27 14.73 16.85
C GLY A 65 -0.54 14.76 18.20
N LYS A 66 -0.42 15.93 18.84
CA LYS A 66 0.08 16.10 20.21
C LYS A 66 -1.00 15.83 21.28
N GLY A 67 -2.21 15.47 20.87
CA GLY A 67 -3.35 15.26 21.76
C GLY A 67 -4.00 16.55 22.26
N GLU A 68 -3.62 17.73 21.73
CA GLU A 68 -4.32 18.98 22.05
C GLU A 68 -5.70 18.96 21.38
N HIS A 69 -6.73 18.94 22.21
CA HIS A 69 -8.10 19.12 21.73
C HIS A 69 -8.28 20.59 21.36
N ILE A 70 -8.53 20.85 20.07
CA ILE A 70 -9.00 22.15 19.61
C ILE A 70 -10.26 22.47 20.43
N ARG A 71 -10.25 23.58 21.18
CA ARG A 71 -11.45 24.03 21.88
C ARG A 71 -12.54 24.22 20.82
N ALA A 72 -13.57 23.38 20.88
CA ALA A 72 -14.73 23.52 20.04
C ALA A 72 -15.29 24.94 20.20
N ILE A 73 -15.78 25.51 19.10
CA ILE A 73 -16.50 26.79 19.15
C ILE A 73 -17.59 26.64 20.21
N ASP A 74 -17.57 27.52 21.21
CA ASP A 74 -18.52 27.46 22.31
C ASP A 74 -19.91 27.91 21.83
N LEU A 75 -20.70 26.93 21.40
CA LEU A 75 -22.09 27.14 20.98
C LEU A 75 -23.02 27.37 22.18
N GLN A 76 -22.55 27.20 23.43
CA GLN A 76 -23.39 27.42 24.62
C GLN A 76 -23.85 28.87 24.74
N ARG A 77 -23.12 29.81 24.13
CA ARG A 77 -23.47 31.24 24.06
C ARG A 77 -24.80 31.51 23.33
N TYR A 78 -25.24 30.62 22.44
CA TYR A 78 -26.47 30.77 21.66
C TYR A 78 -27.61 29.87 22.15
N THR A 79 -27.36 28.94 23.07
CA THR A 79 -28.37 27.97 23.53
C THR A 79 -29.08 28.38 24.83
N ARG A 80 -28.55 29.35 25.59
CA ARG A 80 -29.16 29.84 26.84
C ARG A 80 -29.07 31.36 26.98
N PRO A 81 -30.01 32.14 26.41
CA PRO A 81 -30.17 33.53 26.80
C PRO A 81 -30.52 33.59 28.30
N SER A 82 -29.73 34.34 29.09
CA SER A 82 -29.98 34.56 30.52
C SER A 82 -30.99 35.68 30.71
N ALA A 83 -32.07 35.42 31.44
CA ALA A 83 -33.03 36.44 31.89
C ALA A 83 -32.85 36.69 33.40
N PRO A 84 -32.92 37.94 33.89
CA PRO A 84 -33.07 39.21 33.15
C PRO A 84 -31.78 39.65 32.45
N GLY A 85 -31.91 40.16 31.22
CA GLY A 85 -30.78 40.41 30.31
C GLY A 85 -30.07 41.76 30.50
N THR A 86 -28.78 41.79 30.18
CA THR A 86 -27.98 43.03 30.00
C THR A 86 -28.28 43.66 28.62
N PRO A 87 -27.86 44.90 28.30
CA PRO A 87 -28.07 45.50 26.97
C PRO A 87 -27.55 44.64 25.80
N ASN A 88 -26.50 43.83 26.03
CA ASN A 88 -25.97 42.87 25.06
C ASN A 88 -26.90 41.67 24.81
N ALA A 89 -27.88 41.43 25.69
CA ALA A 89 -28.85 40.34 25.55
C ALA A 89 -29.85 40.61 24.41
N LEU A 90 -30.13 41.86 24.06
CA LEU A 90 -31.01 42.21 22.94
C LEU A 90 -30.37 41.82 21.60
N LEU A 91 -29.07 42.08 21.43
CA LEU A 91 -28.33 41.64 20.25
C LEU A 91 -28.28 40.11 20.15
N GLN A 92 -28.06 39.42 21.27
CA GLN A 92 -28.09 37.95 21.31
C GLN A 92 -29.48 37.39 20.98
N ALA A 93 -30.55 38.02 21.45
CA ALA A 93 -31.92 37.63 21.12
C ALA A 93 -32.25 37.86 19.63
N ALA A 94 -31.79 38.97 19.04
CA ALA A 94 -31.94 39.23 17.61
C ALA A 94 -31.20 38.17 16.77
N ILE A 95 -29.94 37.85 17.13
CA ILE A 95 -29.17 36.80 16.46
C ILE A 95 -29.88 35.43 16.59
N ALA A 96 -30.37 35.09 17.78
CA ALA A 96 -31.11 33.84 18.00
C ALA A 96 -32.39 33.77 17.15
N SER A 97 -33.12 34.89 17.01
CA SER A 97 -34.32 34.97 16.17
C SER A 97 -34.00 34.71 14.71
N GLU A 98 -33.00 35.37 14.13
CA GLU A 98 -32.57 35.17 12.74
C GLU A 98 -32.12 33.72 12.48
N MET A 99 -31.39 33.12 13.43
CA MET A 99 -30.97 31.72 13.34
C MET A 99 -32.16 30.75 13.37
N LEU A 100 -33.22 31.07 14.13
CA LEU A 100 -34.43 30.25 14.16
C LEU A 100 -35.25 30.38 12.87
N ILE A 101 -35.32 31.56 12.27
CA ILE A 101 -35.96 31.77 10.95
C ILE A 101 -35.20 30.96 9.89
N THR A 102 -33.88 31.13 9.81
CA THR A 102 -33.03 30.38 8.87
C THR A 102 -33.14 28.86 9.10
N ARG A 103 -33.29 28.42 10.36
CA ARG A 103 -33.50 27.01 10.68
C ARG A 103 -34.86 26.52 10.21
N ALA A 104 -35.92 27.31 10.33
CA ALA A 104 -37.24 26.96 9.84
C ALA A 104 -37.22 26.77 8.32
N ASP A 105 -36.63 27.71 7.58
CA ASP A 105 -36.48 27.64 6.12
C ASP A 105 -35.66 26.41 5.69
N ASN A 106 -34.54 26.13 6.39
CA ASN A 106 -33.72 24.95 6.12
C ASN A 106 -34.45 23.64 6.42
N LEU A 107 -35.29 23.61 7.45
CA LEU A 107 -36.09 22.43 7.77
C LEU A 107 -37.19 22.21 6.73
N GLU A 108 -37.82 23.27 6.23
CA GLU A 108 -38.81 23.20 5.15
C GLU A 108 -38.18 22.60 3.88
N LEU A 109 -37.06 23.16 3.44
CA LEU A 109 -36.28 22.60 2.33
C LEU A 109 -35.85 21.14 2.59
N GLY A 110 -35.44 20.87 3.83
CA GLY A 110 -35.09 19.53 4.29
C GLY A 110 -36.25 18.55 4.17
N PHE A 111 -37.46 18.91 4.57
CA PHE A 111 -38.63 18.06 4.44
C PHE A 111 -39.00 17.79 2.98
N GLU A 112 -38.86 18.77 2.10
CA GLU A 112 -39.15 18.62 0.67
C GLU A 112 -38.14 17.73 -0.05
N CYS A 113 -36.85 17.88 0.23
CA CYS A 113 -35.78 17.29 -0.60
C CYS A 113 -35.03 16.13 0.06
N SER A 114 -35.14 15.92 1.39
CA SER A 114 -34.27 14.98 2.12
C SER A 114 -34.38 13.54 1.64
N GLU A 115 -35.59 13.03 1.43
CA GLU A 115 -35.79 11.63 1.03
C GLU A 115 -35.18 11.36 -0.35
N ALA A 116 -35.43 12.25 -1.32
CA ALA A 116 -34.90 12.12 -2.66
C ALA A 116 -33.37 12.25 -2.69
N ALA A 117 -32.82 13.24 -1.97
CA ALA A 117 -31.37 13.44 -1.85
C ALA A 117 -30.70 12.24 -1.18
N TRP A 118 -31.30 11.70 -0.12
CA TRP A 118 -30.79 10.52 0.58
C TRP A 118 -30.79 9.28 -0.32
N LYS A 119 -31.89 9.02 -1.04
CA LYS A 119 -31.97 7.92 -2.00
C LYS A 119 -30.93 8.06 -3.12
N HIS A 120 -30.73 9.28 -3.63
CA HIS A 120 -29.71 9.57 -4.63
C HIS A 120 -28.30 9.27 -4.09
N CYS A 121 -27.97 9.75 -2.90
CA CYS A 121 -26.69 9.49 -2.24
C CYS A 121 -26.44 7.98 -2.02
N ILE A 122 -27.47 7.24 -1.60
CA ILE A 122 -27.39 5.78 -1.49
C ILE A 122 -27.13 5.14 -2.85
N ALA A 123 -27.86 5.56 -3.90
CA ALA A 123 -27.69 5.00 -5.24
C ALA A 123 -26.29 5.26 -5.80
N GLN A 124 -25.78 6.48 -5.63
CA GLN A 124 -24.41 6.85 -6.01
C GLN A 124 -23.39 6.02 -5.24
N SER A 125 -23.56 5.87 -3.93
CA SER A 125 -22.68 5.07 -3.08
C SER A 125 -22.66 3.60 -3.52
N LYS A 126 -23.82 3.02 -3.84
CA LYS A 126 -23.92 1.66 -4.39
C LYS A 126 -23.21 1.53 -5.73
N ALA A 127 -23.39 2.50 -6.64
CA ALA A 127 -22.71 2.50 -7.93
C ALA A 127 -21.17 2.54 -7.76
N HIS A 128 -20.66 3.36 -6.84
CA HIS A 128 -19.24 3.40 -6.51
C HIS A 128 -18.72 2.07 -5.94
N LEU A 129 -19.48 1.43 -5.05
CA LEU A 129 -19.12 0.12 -4.52
C LEU A 129 -19.04 -0.94 -5.62
N TYR A 130 -20.03 -1.01 -6.51
CA TYR A 130 -20.00 -1.94 -7.63
C TYR A 130 -18.82 -1.70 -8.58
N TRP A 131 -18.48 -0.43 -8.83
CA TRP A 131 -17.32 -0.09 -9.64
C TRP A 131 -16.01 -0.57 -8.98
N LEU A 132 -15.84 -0.32 -7.68
CA LEU A 132 -14.67 -0.78 -6.92
C LEU A 132 -14.55 -2.31 -6.89
N GLU A 133 -15.65 -3.02 -6.69
CA GLU A 133 -15.70 -4.48 -6.72
C GLU A 133 -15.29 -5.02 -8.09
N ASN A 134 -15.76 -4.40 -9.18
CA ASN A 134 -15.38 -4.77 -10.53
C ASN A 134 -13.89 -4.51 -10.81
N CYS A 135 -13.36 -3.37 -10.39
CA CYS A 135 -11.93 -3.07 -10.49
C CYS A 135 -11.08 -4.11 -9.73
N LEU A 136 -11.48 -4.46 -8.51
CA LEU A 136 -10.81 -5.48 -7.71
C LEU A 136 -10.87 -6.86 -8.38
N TYR A 137 -12.02 -7.21 -8.95
CA TYR A 137 -12.20 -8.47 -9.68
C TYR A 137 -11.27 -8.54 -10.89
N MET A 138 -11.21 -7.48 -11.71
CA MET A 138 -10.35 -7.43 -12.90
C MET A 138 -8.87 -7.50 -12.52
N ALA A 139 -8.43 -6.70 -11.53
CA ALA A 139 -7.05 -6.72 -11.05
C ALA A 139 -6.66 -8.11 -10.52
N ASN A 140 -7.53 -8.77 -9.74
CA ASN A 140 -7.28 -10.12 -9.27
C ASN A 140 -7.18 -11.13 -10.40
N ARG A 141 -8.01 -11.00 -11.44
CA ARG A 141 -7.95 -11.86 -12.62
C ARG A 141 -6.62 -11.70 -13.35
N GLU A 142 -6.16 -10.46 -13.55
CA GLU A 142 -4.87 -10.17 -14.18
C GLU A 142 -3.70 -10.74 -13.36
N VAL A 143 -3.67 -10.50 -12.05
CA VAL A 143 -2.64 -11.05 -11.15
C VAL A 143 -2.61 -12.58 -11.22
N ARG A 144 -3.79 -13.24 -11.23
CA ARG A 144 -3.87 -14.70 -11.37
C ARG A 144 -3.34 -15.18 -12.72
N GLN A 145 -3.63 -14.47 -13.81
CA GLN A 145 -3.12 -14.81 -15.14
C GLN A 145 -1.59 -14.65 -15.20
N CYS A 146 -1.06 -13.54 -14.69
CA CYS A 146 0.37 -13.29 -14.60
C CYS A 146 1.08 -14.37 -13.76
N ASN A 147 0.54 -14.73 -12.59
CA ASN A 147 1.09 -15.78 -11.75
C ASN A 147 1.01 -17.16 -12.41
N LYS A 148 -0.06 -17.45 -13.16
CA LYS A 148 -0.19 -18.69 -13.93
C LYS A 148 0.88 -18.78 -15.02
N ALA A 149 1.08 -17.72 -15.79
CA ALA A 149 2.10 -17.65 -16.83
C ALA A 149 3.51 -17.78 -16.22
N ARG A 150 3.78 -17.06 -15.12
CA ARG A 150 5.04 -17.14 -14.38
C ARG A 150 5.30 -18.56 -13.87
N LYS A 151 4.30 -19.22 -13.30
CA LYS A 151 4.41 -20.61 -12.83
C LYS A 151 4.80 -21.55 -13.96
N LEU A 152 4.12 -21.47 -15.11
CA LEU A 152 4.42 -22.30 -16.28
C LEU A 152 5.87 -22.12 -16.74
N HIS A 153 6.31 -20.87 -16.88
CA HIS A 153 7.69 -20.55 -17.25
C HIS A 153 8.71 -21.10 -16.25
N HIS A 154 8.47 -20.90 -14.95
CA HIS A 154 9.39 -21.36 -13.90
C HIS A 154 9.47 -22.89 -13.85
N THR A 155 8.35 -23.58 -14.03
CA THR A 155 8.36 -25.05 -14.05
C THR A 155 9.05 -25.61 -15.29
N ALA A 156 8.89 -24.98 -16.45
CA ALA A 156 9.55 -25.42 -17.68
C ALA A 156 11.08 -25.20 -17.59
N ALA A 157 11.50 -24.00 -17.18
CA ALA A 157 12.91 -23.69 -16.97
C ALA A 157 13.55 -24.59 -15.90
N GLY A 158 12.84 -24.85 -14.80
CA GLY A 158 13.30 -25.77 -13.76
C GLY A 158 13.52 -27.20 -14.25
N GLN A 159 12.59 -27.74 -15.04
CA GLN A 159 12.74 -29.06 -15.65
C GLN A 159 13.92 -29.14 -16.62
N GLU A 160 14.19 -28.07 -17.36
CA GLU A 160 15.36 -27.99 -18.23
C GLU A 160 16.67 -27.99 -17.42
N LEU A 161 16.72 -27.21 -16.33
CA LEU A 161 17.85 -27.19 -15.40
C LEU A 161 18.10 -28.57 -14.78
N ASP A 162 17.04 -29.26 -14.32
CA ASP A 162 17.15 -30.63 -13.78
C ASP A 162 17.72 -31.61 -14.82
N ALA A 163 17.32 -31.47 -16.09
CA ALA A 163 17.81 -32.31 -17.17
C ALA A 163 19.29 -32.03 -17.48
N LEU A 164 19.69 -30.74 -17.47
CA LEU A 164 21.08 -30.33 -17.64
C LEU A 164 21.96 -30.80 -16.47
N GLU A 165 21.48 -30.68 -15.23
CA GLU A 165 22.19 -31.15 -14.03
C GLU A 165 22.45 -32.65 -14.11
N LYS A 166 21.45 -33.45 -14.50
CA LYS A 166 21.63 -34.90 -14.70
C LYS A 166 22.65 -35.22 -15.78
N LYS A 167 22.62 -34.50 -16.91
CA LYS A 167 23.61 -34.66 -18.00
C LYS A 167 25.01 -34.33 -17.51
N ILE A 168 25.19 -33.21 -16.83
CA ILE A 168 26.47 -32.77 -16.24
C ILE A 168 26.96 -33.80 -15.22
N GLY A 169 26.11 -34.23 -14.29
CA GLY A 169 26.46 -35.25 -13.30
C GLY A 169 26.81 -36.61 -13.91
N SER A 170 26.23 -36.96 -15.08
CA SER A 170 26.64 -38.15 -15.83
C SER A 170 28.00 -37.97 -16.53
N ALA A 171 28.24 -36.79 -17.13
CA ALA A 171 29.51 -36.47 -17.78
C ALA A 171 30.68 -36.47 -16.79
N PHE A 172 30.50 -35.89 -15.60
CA PHE A 172 31.50 -35.93 -14.54
C PHE A 172 31.80 -37.36 -14.07
N ARG A 173 30.76 -38.18 -13.84
CA ARG A 173 30.95 -39.59 -13.47
C ARG A 173 31.70 -40.36 -14.56
N ASN A 174 31.31 -40.17 -15.82
CA ASN A 174 31.99 -40.80 -16.95
C ASN A 174 33.46 -40.38 -17.03
N SER A 175 33.76 -39.09 -16.87
CA SER A 175 35.14 -38.58 -16.86
C SER A 175 35.97 -39.18 -15.72
N ILE A 176 35.39 -39.33 -14.52
CA ILE A 176 36.05 -39.98 -13.39
C ILE A 176 36.32 -41.45 -13.71
N HIS A 177 35.32 -42.18 -14.24
CA HIS A 177 35.47 -43.59 -14.61
C HIS A 177 36.53 -43.79 -15.70
N THR A 178 36.57 -42.93 -16.73
CA THR A 178 37.59 -43.01 -17.78
C THR A 178 38.99 -42.75 -17.23
N ASN A 179 39.14 -41.74 -16.36
CA ASN A 179 40.43 -41.43 -15.74
C ASN A 179 40.90 -42.57 -14.83
N LEU A 180 39.99 -43.16 -14.06
CA LEU A 180 40.28 -44.33 -13.23
C LEU A 180 40.72 -45.53 -14.08
N ALA A 181 39.98 -45.85 -15.14
CA ALA A 181 40.32 -46.94 -16.06
C ALA A 181 41.70 -46.75 -16.70
N VAL A 182 42.00 -45.54 -17.18
CA VAL A 182 43.33 -45.21 -17.73
C VAL A 182 44.43 -45.39 -16.68
N SER A 183 44.20 -44.95 -15.43
CA SER A 183 45.18 -45.12 -14.35
C SER A 183 45.42 -46.59 -13.96
N GLN A 184 44.42 -47.46 -14.10
CA GLN A 184 44.55 -48.89 -13.82
C GLN A 184 45.30 -49.62 -14.93
N ILE A 185 45.13 -49.20 -16.18
CA ILE A 185 45.88 -49.75 -17.33
C ILE A 185 47.37 -49.35 -17.27
N ASN A 186 47.66 -48.14 -16.80
CA ASN A 186 49.03 -47.62 -16.68
C ASN A 186 49.75 -48.00 -15.37
N ARG A 187 49.17 -48.90 -14.55
CA ARG A 187 49.87 -49.46 -13.40
C ARG A 187 50.69 -50.68 -13.87
N PRO A 188 52.02 -50.69 -13.65
CA PRO A 188 52.88 -51.83 -13.99
C PRO A 188 52.57 -53.07 -13.13
#